data_AF-A0A0S0ZI02-F1
#
_entry.id   AF-A0A0S0ZI02-F1
#
_cell.length_a   1.000
_cell.length_b   1.000
_cell.length_c   1.000
_cell.angle_alpha   90.00
_cell.angle_beta   90.00
_cell.angle_gamma   90.00
#
_symmetry.space_group_name_H-M   'P 1'
#
loop_
_entity.id
_entity.type
_entity.pdbx_description
1 polymer ?
#
loop_
_entity_poly.entity_id
_entity_poly.type
_entity_poly.pdbx_seq_one_letter_code
_entity_poly.pdbx_strand_id
1 'polypeptide(L)' 'MVTEFMNYGQQTVRAARHIGQSFMITLSHANRLPVTIQYPYEKLITSERFRGRIHFEFDKCIACEVC' A
#
# COMPACT_ATOMS: atom_id res chain seq x y z
N MET A 1 -2.89 -2.23 -47.45
CA MET A 1 -3.85 -3.21 -46.89
C MET A 1 -3.15 -4.38 -46.17
N VAL A 2 -2.36 -5.23 -46.84
CA VAL A 2 -1.75 -6.42 -46.17
C VAL A 2 -0.77 -6.04 -45.05
N THR A 3 0.06 -5.01 -45.27
CA THR A 3 1.06 -4.53 -44.29
C THR A 3 0.45 -3.92 -43.03
N GLU A 4 -0.66 -3.18 -43.16
CA GLU A 4 -1.39 -2.62 -42.02
C GLU A 4 -2.05 -3.72 -41.17
N PHE A 5 -2.60 -4.74 -41.83
CA PHE A 5 -3.19 -5.89 -41.14
C PHE A 5 -2.13 -6.67 -40.35
N MET A 6 -0.93 -6.85 -40.92
CA MET A 6 0.20 -7.45 -40.21
C MET A 6 0.68 -6.60 -39.03
N ASN A 7 0.75 -5.27 -39.18
CA ASN A 7 1.12 -4.37 -38.09
C ASN A 7 0.10 -4.38 -36.94
N TYR A 8 -1.20 -4.41 -37.26
CA TYR A 8 -2.27 -4.53 -36.26
C TYR A 8 -2.19 -5.86 -35.51
N GLY A 9 -1.98 -6.98 -36.22
CA GLY A 9 -1.76 -8.30 -35.61
C GLY A 9 -0.53 -8.32 -34.69
N GLN A 10 0.55 -7.64 -35.09
CA GLN A 10 1.74 -7.54 -34.24
C GLN A 10 1.48 -6.69 -32.99
N GLN A 11 0.66 -5.63 -33.08
CA GLN A 11 0.24 -4.82 -31.93
C GLN A 11 -0.66 -5.61 -30.97
N THR A 12 -1.62 -6.38 -31.46
CA THR A 12 -2.52 -7.18 -30.61
C THR A 12 -1.77 -8.28 -29.87
N VAL A 13 -0.80 -8.95 -30.51
CA VAL A 13 0.07 -9.93 -29.84
C VAL A 13 0.93 -9.29 -28.75
N ARG A 14 1.48 -8.09 -29.00
CA ARG A 14 2.23 -7.34 -27.97
C ARG A 14 1.32 -6.97 -26.81
N ALA A 15 0.12 -6.46 -27.07
CA ALA A 15 -0.85 -6.11 -26.05
C ALA A 15 -1.28 -7.33 -25.21
N ALA A 16 -1.59 -8.45 -25.86
CA ALA A 16 -1.93 -9.70 -25.17
C ALA A 16 -0.79 -10.22 -24.29
N ARG A 17 0.46 -10.10 -24.75
CA ARG A 17 1.64 -10.47 -23.95
C ARG A 17 1.76 -9.62 -22.68
N HIS A 18 1.54 -8.31 -22.78
CA HIS A 18 1.58 -7.42 -21.62
C HIS A 18 0.43 -7.70 -20.64
N ILE A 19 -0.78 -7.94 -21.13
CA ILE A 19 -1.93 -8.34 -20.30
C ILE A 19 -1.63 -9.67 -19.58
N GLY A 20 -1.09 -10.66 -20.29
CA GLY A 20 -0.69 -11.93 -19.71
C GLY A 20 0.39 -11.77 -18.63
N GLN A 21 1.37 -10.90 -18.84
CA GLN A 21 2.38 -10.56 -17.82
C GLN A 21 1.75 -9.95 -16.57
N SER A 22 0.85 -8.96 -16.72
CA SER A 22 0.13 -8.35 -15.60
C SER A 22 -0.73 -9.36 -14.84
N PHE A 23 -1.40 -10.26 -15.56
CA PHE A 23 -2.22 -11.31 -14.95
C PHE A 23 -1.38 -12.30 -14.14
N MET A 24 -0.23 -12.74 -14.68
CA MET A 24 0.70 -13.61 -13.96
C MET A 24 1.20 -12.98 -12.66
N ILE A 25 1.52 -11.67 -12.69
CA ILE A 25 1.96 -10.93 -11.51
C ILE A 25 0.84 -10.85 -10.46
N THR A 26 -0.37 -10.48 -10.85
CA THR A 26 -1.52 -10.39 -9.90
C THR A 26 -1.84 -11.74 -9.28
N LEU A 27 -1.85 -12.82 -10.07
CA LEU A 27 -2.05 -14.18 -9.56
C LEU A 27 -0.94 -14.59 -8.58
N SER A 28 0.32 -14.23 -8.85
CA SER A 28 1.43 -14.48 -7.91
C SER A 28 1.28 -13.72 -6.57
N HIS A 29 0.61 -12.57 -6.56
CA HIS A 29 0.35 -11.80 -5.33
C HIS A 29 -0.80 -12.39 -4.52
N ALA A 30 -1.79 -13.01 -5.17
CA ALA A 30 -2.90 -13.68 -4.50
C ALA A 30 -2.45 -14.89 -3.65
N ASN A 31 -1.33 -15.53 -3.99
CA ASN A 31 -0.74 -16.64 -3.22
C ASN A 31 0.12 -16.18 -2.03
N ARG A 32 0.36 -14.88 -1.84
CA ARG A 32 1.15 -14.39 -0.70
C ARG A 32 0.25 -14.21 0.51
N LEU A 33 0.82 -14.40 1.71
CA LEU A 33 0.12 -14.07 2.94
C LEU A 33 -0.23 -12.57 2.98
N PRO A 34 -1.42 -12.20 3.48
CA PRO A 34 -1.84 -10.81 3.52
C PRO A 34 -0.94 -10.03 4.49
N VAL A 35 -0.39 -8.91 4.03
CA VAL A 35 0.36 -7.96 4.86
C VAL A 35 -0.63 -6.93 5.44
N THR A 36 -1.55 -7.42 6.26
CA THR A 36 -2.63 -6.64 6.89
C THR A 36 -2.60 -6.86 8.40
N ILE A 37 -3.02 -5.87 9.17
CA ILE A 37 -3.17 -5.98 10.63
C ILE A 37 -4.65 -5.85 10.95
N GLN A 38 -5.23 -6.84 11.61
CA GLN A 38 -6.66 -6.88 11.87
C GLN A 38 -7.06 -6.03 13.09
N TYR A 39 -7.17 -4.72 12.94
CA TYR A 39 -7.71 -3.87 14.00
C TYR A 39 -9.20 -4.19 14.25
N PRO A 40 -9.70 -4.23 15.51
CA PRO A 40 -9.04 -3.91 16.78
C PRO A 40 -8.33 -5.09 17.47
N TYR A 41 -8.43 -6.29 16.88
CA TYR A 41 -7.97 -7.55 17.49
C TYR A 41 -6.45 -7.64 17.50
N GLU A 42 -5.80 -7.23 16.41
CA GLU A 42 -4.36 -7.11 16.27
C GLU A 42 -3.99 -5.61 16.28
N LYS A 43 -3.10 -5.21 17.21
CA LYS A 43 -2.65 -3.82 17.35
C LYS A 43 -1.18 -3.70 16.96
N LEU A 44 -0.87 -2.73 16.12
CA LEU A 44 0.50 -2.37 15.78
C LEU A 44 1.15 -1.63 16.96
N ILE A 45 2.40 -1.99 17.26
CA ILE A 45 3.22 -1.25 18.23
C ILE A 45 3.65 0.07 17.60
N THR A 46 3.40 1.18 18.30
CA THR A 46 3.79 2.51 17.85
C THR A 46 5.29 2.75 18.04
N SER A 47 5.87 3.66 17.27
CA SER A 47 7.27 4.06 17.45
C SER A 47 7.49 4.80 18.78
N GLU A 48 8.74 4.82 19.28
CA GLU A 48 9.10 5.47 20.56
C GLU A 48 8.75 6.96 20.62
N ARG A 49 8.77 7.64 19.47
CA ARG A 49 8.45 9.08 19.33
C ARG A 49 7.06 9.32 18.74
N PHE A 50 6.18 8.31 18.73
CA PHE A 50 4.82 8.48 18.28
C PHE A 50 4.08 9.45 19.21
N ARG A 51 3.58 10.54 18.64
CA ARG A 51 2.82 11.55 19.39
C ARG A 51 1.37 11.09 19.51
N GLY A 52 1.09 10.35 20.58
CA GLY A 52 -0.25 9.94 20.98
C GLY A 52 -0.97 11.03 21.79
N ARG A 53 -1.73 10.59 22.79
CA ARG A 53 -2.38 11.51 23.74
C ARG A 53 -1.34 12.14 24.67
N ILE A 54 -1.39 13.46 24.83
CA ILE A 54 -0.55 14.20 25.77
C ILE A 54 -0.92 13.79 27.20
N HIS A 55 0.07 13.36 27.98
CA HIS A 55 -0.07 13.17 29.41
C HIS A 55 0.19 14.50 30.11
N PHE A 56 -0.75 14.94 30.95
CA PHE A 56 -0.62 16.18 31.71
C PHE A 56 -0.52 15.86 33.20
N GLU A 57 0.54 16.36 33.83
CA GLU A 57 0.78 16.21 35.26
C GLU A 57 0.44 17.52 35.95
N PHE A 58 -0.67 17.54 36.67
CA PHE A 58 -1.19 18.76 37.31
C PHE A 58 -0.22 19.33 38.34
N ASP A 59 0.41 18.48 39.15
CA ASP A 59 1.30 18.89 40.23
C ASP A 59 2.60 19.59 39.75
N LYS A 60 2.97 19.41 38.48
CA LYS A 60 4.17 20.03 37.88
C LYS A 60 3.87 21.36 37.18
N CYS A 61 2.60 21.72 37.00
CA CYS A 61 2.22 22.93 36.30
C CYS A 61 2.40 24.17 37.20
N ILE A 62 3.17 25.15 36.74
CA ILE A 62 3.38 26.43 37.42
C ILE A 62 2.67 27.60 36.73
N ALA A 63 1.74 27.33 35.82
CA ALA A 63 1.01 28.33 35.04
C ALA A 63 1.92 29.32 34.29
N CYS A 64 2.92 28.82 33.56
CA CYS A 64 3.86 29.64 32.80
C CYS A 64 3.38 30.05 31.40
N GLU A 65 2.19 29.62 30.97
CA GLU A 65 1.57 29.98 29.68
C GLU A 65 2.37 29.62 28.41
N VAL A 66 3.28 28.63 28.49
CA VAL A 66 4.10 28.17 27.34
C VAL A 66 3.49 26.98 26.58
N CYS A 67 2.50 26.30 27.19
CA CYS A 67 1.82 25.11 26.67
C CYS A 67 1.13 25.37 25.32
#